data_AF-A0AAD6CFS1-F1
#
_entry.id   AF-A0AAD6CFS1-F1
#
_cell.length_a   1.000
_cell.length_b   1.000
_cell.length_c   1.000
_cell.angle_alpha   90.00
_cell.angle_beta   90.00
_cell.angle_gamma   90.00
#
_symmetry.space_group_name_H-M   'P 1'
#
loop_
_entity.id
_entity.type
_entity.pdbx_description
1 polymer ?
#
loop_
_entity_poly.entity_id
_entity_poly.type
_entity_poly.pdbx_seq_one_letter_code
_entity_poly.pdbx_strand_id
1 'polypeptide(L)'
;MGHSLKGRYFYRCYSSASAGALRCGKYDDAPNKLSHHELLHEFANHRIRTKKVPTALVSVTVRPLEALQRALAKFYTPQEYAEGPKEIWIAILFVPDDAKIKPHRACELAQQSTGSKNTDVFKYEYLFEREIPKAYVKHNVSLEKLLEGGLSVKSFLDADKNFPSTLRSLQRLVMRELLDGDAYGVGRWLGGIARAFGIGAPFYEIAHNILSDCLKRFSCIDEDHQYGYFHWVDDYGNVELCGGIEFASICDIEDGIKDEFDSWLGL
;
A
#
# COMPACT_ATOMS: atom_id res chain seq x y z
N MET A 1 28.23 1.35 -11.64
CA MET A 1 26.94 0.96 -12.28
C MET A 1 26.51 -0.37 -11.68
N GLY A 2 25.65 -0.33 -10.65
CA GLY A 2 25.10 -1.55 -10.05
C GLY A 2 24.04 -2.14 -10.98
N HIS A 3 24.03 -3.46 -11.17
CA HIS A 3 22.93 -4.15 -11.83
C HIS A 3 21.62 -3.74 -11.14
N SER A 4 20.74 -3.02 -11.85
CA SER A 4 19.38 -2.78 -11.39
C SER A 4 18.73 -4.15 -11.19
N LEU A 5 18.49 -4.52 -9.94
CA LEU A 5 17.81 -5.76 -9.60
C LEU A 5 16.38 -5.67 -10.11
N LYS A 6 16.05 -6.44 -11.15
CA LYS A 6 14.68 -6.58 -11.62
C LYS A 6 13.86 -7.36 -10.60
N GLY A 7 12.76 -6.77 -10.17
CA GLY A 7 11.88 -7.37 -9.17
C GLY A 7 10.77 -6.42 -8.79
N ARG A 8 10.10 -6.73 -7.69
CA ARG A 8 8.94 -5.97 -7.23
C ARG A 8 8.94 -5.77 -5.73
N TYR A 9 8.54 -4.57 -5.32
CA TYR A 9 8.26 -4.26 -3.93
C TYR A 9 6.85 -4.68 -3.51
N PHE A 10 6.74 -5.21 -2.30
CA PHE A 10 5.47 -5.50 -1.64
C PHE A 10 5.49 -4.96 -0.21
N TYR A 11 4.30 -4.75 0.33
CA TYR A 11 4.09 -4.15 1.63
C TYR A 11 3.13 -5.01 2.44
N ARG A 12 3.43 -5.17 3.73
CA ARG A 12 2.55 -5.86 4.66
C ARG A 12 2.46 -5.10 5.96
N CYS A 13 1.26 -4.60 6.26
CA CYS A 13 0.92 -4.19 7.62
C CYS A 13 0.62 -5.44 8.45
N TYR A 14 1.21 -5.55 9.64
CA TYR A 14 0.91 -6.60 10.60
C TYR A 14 1.12 -6.10 12.03
N SER A 15 0.65 -6.90 12.98
CA SER A 15 0.79 -6.65 14.41
C SER A 15 0.69 -7.96 15.19
N SER A 16 0.94 -7.93 16.50
CA SER A 16 0.81 -9.10 17.38
C SER A 16 -0.62 -9.69 17.39
N ALA A 17 -1.65 -8.85 17.23
CA ALA A 17 -3.04 -9.29 17.14
C ALA A 17 -3.46 -9.79 15.75
N SER A 18 -2.62 -9.62 14.72
CA SER A 18 -2.93 -10.06 13.35
C SER A 18 -2.75 -11.57 13.20
N ALA A 19 -3.52 -12.19 12.29
CA ALA A 19 -3.40 -13.62 11.97
C ALA A 19 -2.04 -13.91 11.30
N GLY A 20 -1.02 -14.07 12.13
CA GLY A 20 0.37 -14.29 11.73
C GLY A 20 1.07 -13.00 11.30
N ALA A 21 2.29 -12.77 11.79
CA ALA A 21 3.15 -11.65 11.39
C ALA A 21 3.68 -11.86 9.97
N LEU A 22 4.91 -12.35 9.81
CA LEU A 22 5.50 -12.72 8.51
C LEU A 22 5.29 -14.21 8.17
N ARG A 23 4.66 -14.96 9.07
CA ARG A 23 4.30 -16.37 8.94
C ARG A 23 2.81 -16.52 9.18
N CYS A 24 2.18 -17.50 8.54
CA CYS A 24 0.78 -17.84 8.71
C CYS A 24 0.53 -18.36 10.14
N GLY A 25 -0.67 -18.12 10.67
CA GLY A 25 -1.04 -18.59 12.02
C GLY A 25 -1.56 -20.03 12.08
N LYS A 26 -1.55 -20.77 10.96
CA LYS A 26 -2.20 -22.10 10.85
C LYS A 26 -1.25 -23.29 11.09
N TYR A 27 0.03 -23.16 10.74
CA TYR A 27 0.98 -24.27 10.78
C TYR A 27 2.27 -23.90 11.52
N ASP A 28 2.68 -24.75 12.46
CA ASP A 28 3.89 -24.57 13.28
C ASP A 28 5.18 -25.08 12.60
N ASP A 29 5.07 -25.92 11.55
CA ASP A 29 6.20 -26.61 10.90
C ASP A 29 6.58 -26.10 9.48
N ALA A 30 7.81 -26.41 9.06
CA ALA A 30 8.53 -26.00 7.83
C ALA A 30 7.90 -26.53 6.51
N PRO A 31 8.31 -26.04 5.31
CA PRO A 31 7.36 -25.71 4.24
C PRO A 31 7.18 -26.84 3.24
N ASN A 32 6.07 -27.58 3.34
CA ASN A 32 5.50 -28.17 2.15
C ASN A 32 4.72 -27.09 1.41
N LYS A 33 5.15 -26.82 0.17
CA LYS A 33 4.36 -26.08 -0.80
C LYS A 33 2.99 -26.74 -0.86
N LEU A 34 1.93 -25.94 -0.75
CA LEU A 34 0.57 -26.41 -0.86
C LEU A 34 0.38 -27.03 -2.24
N SER A 35 -0.29 -28.17 -2.29
CA SER A 35 -0.83 -28.64 -3.56
C SER A 35 -1.80 -27.59 -4.12
N HIS A 36 -2.03 -27.62 -5.43
CA HIS A 36 -2.92 -26.65 -6.07
C HIS A 36 -4.33 -26.65 -5.45
N HIS A 37 -4.86 -27.83 -5.12
CA HIS A 37 -6.15 -27.99 -4.46
C HIS A 37 -6.17 -27.36 -3.06
N GLU A 38 -5.12 -27.60 -2.26
CA GLU A 38 -4.99 -26.98 -0.93
C GLU A 38 -4.88 -25.45 -1.03
N LEU A 39 -4.13 -24.93 -1.99
CA LEU A 39 -4.00 -23.48 -2.22
C LEU A 39 -5.36 -22.83 -2.50
N LEU A 40 -6.17 -23.42 -3.39
CA LEU A 40 -7.52 -22.92 -3.68
C LEU A 40 -8.46 -23.02 -2.47
N HIS A 41 -8.35 -24.10 -1.68
CA HIS A 41 -9.11 -24.27 -0.46
C HIS A 41 -8.76 -23.21 0.60
N GLU A 42 -7.46 -22.98 0.83
CA GLU A 42 -6.98 -21.91 1.71
C GLU A 42 -7.42 -20.53 1.21
N PHE A 43 -7.38 -20.30 -0.10
CA PHE A 43 -7.82 -19.04 -0.68
C PHE A 43 -9.33 -18.81 -0.53
N ALA A 44 -10.16 -19.85 -0.70
CA ALA A 44 -11.60 -19.77 -0.48
C ALA A 44 -11.94 -19.38 0.97
N ASN A 45 -11.10 -19.76 1.94
CA ASN A 45 -11.21 -19.32 3.32
C ASN A 45 -10.67 -17.89 3.51
N HIS A 46 -9.53 -17.57 2.88
CA HIS A 46 -8.84 -16.27 2.98
C HIS A 46 -9.70 -15.10 2.51
N ARG A 47 -10.49 -15.29 1.45
CA ARG A 47 -11.38 -14.24 0.93
C ARG A 47 -12.50 -13.82 1.89
N ILE A 48 -12.81 -14.64 2.90
CA ILE A 48 -13.87 -14.35 3.87
C ILE A 48 -13.28 -13.48 4.98
N ARG A 49 -13.42 -12.15 4.84
CA ARG A 49 -12.83 -11.15 5.77
C ARG A 49 -13.24 -11.31 7.23
N THR A 50 -14.40 -11.90 7.50
CA THR A 50 -14.93 -12.13 8.86
C THR A 50 -14.44 -13.43 9.50
N LYS A 51 -13.68 -14.25 8.76
CA LYS A 51 -13.22 -15.55 9.24
C LYS A 51 -12.09 -15.37 10.25
N LYS A 52 -12.30 -15.90 11.45
CA LYS A 52 -11.33 -15.82 12.57
C LYS A 52 -10.25 -16.91 12.54
N VAL A 53 -10.44 -17.94 11.72
CA VAL A 53 -9.48 -19.06 11.61
C VAL A 53 -8.35 -18.63 10.67
N PRO A 54 -7.09 -18.61 11.13
CA PRO A 54 -5.94 -18.32 10.27
C PRO A 54 -5.88 -19.28 9.08
N THR A 55 -5.51 -18.76 7.93
CA THR A 55 -5.21 -19.56 6.74
C THR A 55 -3.72 -19.85 6.66
N ALA A 56 -3.33 -20.69 5.70
CA ALA A 56 -1.95 -20.92 5.33
C ALA A 56 -1.35 -19.75 4.52
N LEU A 57 -2.08 -18.67 4.27
CA LEU A 57 -1.70 -17.64 3.30
C LEU A 57 -1.32 -16.34 4.00
N VAL A 58 -0.21 -15.75 3.56
CA VAL A 58 0.30 -14.48 4.09
C VAL A 58 0.13 -13.42 3.01
N SER A 59 -0.83 -12.52 3.25
CA SER A 59 -1.21 -11.44 2.33
C SER A 59 -0.22 -10.27 2.34
N VAL A 60 0.12 -9.80 1.14
CA VAL A 60 0.92 -8.60 0.90
C VAL A 60 0.24 -7.78 -0.19
N THR A 61 0.45 -6.47 -0.20
CA THR A 61 -0.04 -5.57 -1.26
C THR A 61 1.12 -4.95 -2.03
N VAL A 62 0.90 -4.61 -3.29
CA VAL A 62 1.84 -3.80 -4.06
C VAL A 62 1.66 -2.29 -3.83
N ARG A 63 0.66 -1.90 -3.02
CA ARG A 63 0.31 -0.50 -2.76
C ARG A 63 0.82 -0.05 -1.37
N PRO A 64 1.85 0.80 -1.28
CA PRO A 64 2.33 1.28 0.01
C PRO A 64 1.24 2.05 0.77
N LEU A 65 0.43 2.84 0.07
CA LEU A 65 -0.69 3.58 0.65
C LEU A 65 -1.72 2.66 1.33
N GLU A 66 -1.95 1.46 0.78
CA GLU A 66 -2.85 0.47 1.38
C GLU A 66 -2.26 -0.11 2.67
N ALA A 67 -0.95 -0.41 2.69
CA ALA A 67 -0.29 -0.87 3.91
C ALA A 67 -0.29 0.22 4.99
N LEU A 68 -0.05 1.48 4.61
CA LEU A 68 -0.12 2.62 5.52
C LEU A 68 -1.54 2.82 6.06
N GLN A 69 -2.55 2.74 5.20
CA GLN A 69 -3.95 2.86 5.60
C GLN A 69 -4.33 1.79 6.63
N ARG A 70 -3.92 0.54 6.41
CA ARG A 70 -4.15 -0.56 7.36
C ARG A 70 -3.46 -0.32 8.70
N ALA A 71 -2.24 0.22 8.69
CA ALA A 71 -1.48 0.53 9.90
C ALA A 71 -2.16 1.64 10.71
N LEU A 72 -2.54 2.74 10.04
CA LEU A 72 -3.25 3.85 10.68
C LEU A 72 -4.66 3.45 11.14
N ALA A 73 -5.37 2.61 10.39
CA ALA A 73 -6.67 2.09 10.80
C ALA A 73 -6.59 1.30 12.12
N LYS A 74 -5.56 0.48 12.30
CA LYS A 74 -5.30 -0.23 13.57
C LYS A 74 -5.04 0.73 14.72
N PHE A 75 -4.31 1.81 14.46
CA PHE A 75 -4.00 2.83 15.46
C PHE A 75 -5.21 3.69 15.86
N TYR A 76 -6.09 3.99 14.90
CA TYR A 76 -7.32 4.78 15.11
C TYR A 76 -8.56 3.94 15.43
N THR A 77 -8.41 2.64 15.62
CA THR A 77 -9.51 1.78 16.09
C THR A 77 -9.94 2.25 17.49
N PRO A 78 -11.24 2.15 17.86
CA PRO A 78 -11.70 2.51 19.21
C PRO A 78 -10.80 1.94 20.31
N GLN A 79 -10.56 2.73 21.37
CA GLN A 79 -9.53 2.49 22.39
C GLN A 79 -9.56 1.08 23.02
N GLU A 80 -10.73 0.45 23.09
CA GLU A 80 -10.89 -0.92 23.59
C GLU A 80 -10.17 -1.98 22.73
N TYR A 81 -9.85 -1.65 21.48
CA TYR A 81 -9.20 -2.53 20.50
C TYR A 81 -7.97 -1.87 19.84
N ALA A 82 -7.54 -0.71 20.34
CA ALA A 82 -6.42 0.02 19.77
C ALA A 82 -5.10 -0.71 20.06
N GLU A 83 -4.33 -0.97 19.00
CA GLU A 83 -3.00 -1.53 19.12
C GLU A 83 -1.99 -0.40 19.32
N GLY A 84 -0.99 -0.60 20.20
CA GLY A 84 0.03 0.41 20.42
C GLY A 84 0.84 0.66 19.13
N PRO A 85 1.29 1.90 18.85
CA PRO A 85 2.05 2.19 17.63
C PRO A 85 3.39 1.42 17.54
N LYS A 86 3.90 0.90 18.67
CA LYS A 86 5.06 -0.01 18.73
C LYS A 86 4.77 -1.44 18.27
N GLU A 87 3.50 -1.82 18.28
CA GLU A 87 3.04 -3.18 17.97
C GLU A 87 2.55 -3.31 16.53
N ILE A 88 2.33 -2.18 15.86
CA ILE A 88 1.93 -2.10 14.45
C ILE A 88 3.19 -1.92 13.59
N TRP A 89 3.37 -2.80 12.61
CA TRP A 89 4.55 -2.84 11.74
C TRP A 89 4.15 -2.82 10.28
N ILE A 90 4.98 -2.18 9.45
CA ILE A 90 4.95 -2.31 7.99
C ILE A 90 6.26 -2.95 7.55
N ALA A 91 6.16 -4.18 7.02
CA ALA A 91 7.26 -4.83 6.33
C ALA A 91 7.28 -4.41 4.86
N ILE A 92 8.47 -4.06 4.38
CA ILE A 92 8.78 -3.78 2.98
C ILE A 92 9.59 -4.94 2.44
N LEU A 93 9.06 -5.56 1.40
CA LEU A 93 9.59 -6.77 0.81
C LEU A 93 10.06 -6.48 -0.61
N PHE A 94 11.17 -7.05 -1.03
CA PHE A 94 11.60 -7.08 -2.43
C PHE A 94 11.71 -8.52 -2.90
N VAL A 95 10.95 -8.87 -3.95
CA VAL A 95 10.98 -10.18 -4.58
C VAL A 95 11.61 -10.04 -5.96
N PRO A 96 12.79 -10.62 -6.19
CA PRO A 96 13.41 -10.68 -7.52
C PRO A 96 12.53 -11.41 -8.54
N ASP A 97 12.62 -11.03 -9.81
CA ASP A 97 11.86 -11.69 -10.89
C ASP A 97 12.24 -13.17 -11.08
N ASP A 98 13.45 -13.57 -10.69
CA ASP A 98 13.98 -14.94 -10.73
C ASP A 98 13.84 -15.68 -9.39
N ALA A 99 13.13 -15.09 -8.43
CA ALA A 99 12.88 -15.68 -7.12
C ALA A 99 12.29 -17.10 -7.21
N LYS A 100 12.86 -18.03 -6.44
CA LYS A 100 12.36 -19.43 -6.35
C LYS A 100 10.97 -19.50 -5.72
N ILE A 101 10.73 -18.69 -4.69
CA ILE A 101 9.45 -18.59 -4.00
C ILE A 101 8.81 -17.27 -4.44
N LYS A 102 7.73 -17.35 -5.21
CA LYS A 102 6.96 -16.19 -5.67
C LYS A 102 5.58 -16.21 -5.02
N PRO A 103 5.04 -15.04 -4.64
CA PRO A 103 3.68 -14.97 -4.18
C PRO A 103 2.71 -15.17 -5.34
N HIS A 104 1.55 -15.75 -5.04
CA HIS A 104 0.44 -15.91 -5.98
C HIS A 104 -0.34 -14.62 -6.10
N ARG A 105 -0.84 -14.31 -7.30
CA ARG A 105 -1.80 -13.21 -7.47
C ARG A 105 -3.16 -13.65 -6.95
N ALA A 106 -3.70 -12.91 -5.97
CA ALA A 106 -4.99 -13.26 -5.38
C ALA A 106 -6.14 -13.18 -6.39
N CYS A 107 -6.08 -12.26 -7.36
CA CYS A 107 -7.07 -12.17 -8.43
C CYS A 107 -7.10 -13.42 -9.33
N GLU A 108 -5.95 -14.02 -9.62
CA GLU A 108 -5.88 -15.24 -10.45
C GLU A 108 -6.45 -16.45 -9.70
N LEU A 109 -6.14 -16.57 -8.40
CA LEU A 109 -6.78 -17.58 -7.54
C LEU A 109 -8.30 -17.34 -7.44
N ALA A 110 -8.74 -16.08 -7.43
CA ALA A 110 -10.17 -15.76 -7.41
C ALA A 110 -10.91 -16.17 -8.68
N GLN A 111 -10.30 -15.97 -9.83
CA GLN A 111 -10.83 -16.42 -11.12
C GLN A 111 -11.00 -17.94 -11.10
N GLN A 112 -9.99 -18.65 -10.61
CA GLN A 112 -9.98 -20.11 -10.55
C GLN A 112 -11.01 -20.68 -9.55
N SER A 113 -11.17 -20.09 -8.36
CA SER A 113 -12.08 -20.66 -7.35
C SER A 113 -13.56 -20.36 -7.58
N THR A 114 -13.91 -19.25 -8.23
CA THR A 114 -15.32 -18.79 -8.29
C THR A 114 -15.88 -18.60 -9.69
N GLY A 115 -15.05 -18.63 -10.75
CA GLY A 115 -15.50 -18.33 -12.12
C GLY A 115 -16.17 -16.95 -12.29
N SER A 116 -16.10 -16.08 -11.28
CA SER A 116 -16.83 -14.82 -11.19
C SER A 116 -16.00 -13.64 -11.70
N LYS A 117 -16.70 -12.62 -12.22
CA LYS A 117 -16.11 -11.37 -12.73
C LYS A 117 -15.58 -10.44 -11.65
N ASN A 118 -16.03 -10.55 -10.40
CA ASN A 118 -15.65 -9.60 -9.33
C ASN A 118 -14.30 -9.98 -8.67
N THR A 119 -13.27 -10.15 -9.50
CA THR A 119 -11.90 -10.50 -9.07
C THR A 119 -11.03 -9.27 -8.81
N ASP A 120 -11.52 -8.09 -9.23
CA ASP A 120 -10.81 -6.81 -9.11
C ASP A 120 -10.59 -6.37 -7.67
N VAL A 121 -11.41 -6.84 -6.73
CA VAL A 121 -11.21 -6.61 -5.29
C VAL A 121 -9.88 -7.17 -4.77
N PHE A 122 -9.27 -8.12 -5.50
CA PHE A 122 -7.99 -8.76 -5.20
C PHE A 122 -6.84 -8.30 -6.11
N LYS A 123 -7.06 -7.31 -6.99
CA LYS A 123 -6.11 -6.89 -8.04
C LYS A 123 -4.71 -6.56 -7.51
N TYR A 124 -4.64 -5.98 -6.31
CA TYR A 124 -3.38 -5.53 -5.70
C TYR A 124 -2.86 -6.47 -4.62
N GLU A 125 -3.58 -7.55 -4.32
CA GLU A 125 -3.23 -8.51 -3.29
C GLU A 125 -2.43 -9.68 -3.86
N TYR A 126 -1.38 -10.05 -3.13
CA TYR A 126 -0.50 -11.16 -3.43
C TYR A 126 -0.35 -12.03 -2.19
N LEU A 127 -0.24 -13.34 -2.36
CA LEU A 127 -0.28 -14.31 -1.28
C LEU A 127 0.97 -15.18 -1.29
N PHE A 128 1.74 -15.13 -0.21
CA PHE A 128 2.76 -16.13 0.08
C PHE A 128 2.13 -17.35 0.76
N GLU A 129 2.64 -18.52 0.43
CA GLU A 129 2.31 -19.75 1.15
C GLU A 129 3.15 -19.84 2.43
N ARG A 130 2.46 -20.02 3.56
CA ARG A 130 2.97 -20.25 4.92
C ARG A 130 3.84 -19.15 5.53
N GLU A 131 4.78 -18.59 4.80
CA GLU A 131 5.65 -17.52 5.29
C GLU A 131 6.22 -16.65 4.17
N ILE A 132 6.54 -15.42 4.51
CA ILE A 132 7.38 -14.55 3.70
C ILE A 132 8.84 -14.91 4.01
N PRO A 133 9.63 -15.35 3.01
CA PRO A 133 11.05 -15.62 3.22
C PRO A 133 11.78 -14.41 3.80
N LYS A 134 12.53 -14.61 4.88
CA LYS A 134 13.28 -13.53 5.56
C LYS A 134 14.21 -12.78 4.60
N ALA A 135 14.78 -13.47 3.61
CA ALA A 135 15.64 -12.88 2.58
C ALA A 135 14.94 -11.82 1.70
N TYR A 136 13.61 -11.82 1.63
CA TYR A 136 12.85 -10.83 0.89
C TYR A 136 12.54 -9.59 1.72
N VAL A 137 12.61 -9.66 3.06
CA VAL A 137 12.35 -8.52 3.93
C VAL A 137 13.52 -7.54 3.83
N LYS A 138 13.31 -6.41 3.16
CA LYS A 138 14.32 -5.36 3.00
C LYS A 138 14.32 -4.38 4.15
N HIS A 139 13.13 -4.02 4.59
CA HIS A 139 12.96 -3.08 5.68
C HIS A 139 11.72 -3.45 6.48
N ASN A 140 11.73 -3.09 7.76
CA ASN A 140 10.59 -3.28 8.63
C ASN A 140 10.54 -2.11 9.61
N VAL A 141 9.43 -1.39 9.61
CA VAL A 141 9.28 -0.15 10.37
C VAL A 141 8.01 -0.22 11.21
N SER A 142 8.13 0.09 12.50
CA SER A 142 6.97 0.24 13.38
C SER A 142 6.23 1.53 13.07
N LEU A 143 4.92 1.58 13.33
CA LEU A 143 4.16 2.82 13.21
C LEU A 143 4.75 3.93 14.08
N GLU A 144 5.21 3.64 15.30
CA GLU A 144 5.90 4.63 16.14
C GLU A 144 7.03 5.34 15.39
N LYS A 145 7.93 4.58 14.75
CA LYS A 145 9.04 5.13 13.98
C LYS A 145 8.58 5.95 12.77
N LEU A 146 7.48 5.57 12.12
CA LEU A 146 6.89 6.40 11.07
C LEU A 146 6.45 7.76 11.64
N LEU A 147 5.79 7.76 12.81
CA LEU A 147 5.32 8.98 13.48
C LEU A 147 6.49 9.87 13.92
N GLU A 148 7.52 9.29 14.53
CA GLU A 148 8.76 9.99 14.89
C GLU A 148 9.49 10.54 13.66
N GLY A 149 9.44 9.83 12.54
CA GLY A 149 10.02 10.19 11.25
C GLY A 149 9.32 11.35 10.52
N GLY A 150 8.38 12.01 11.18
CA GLY A 150 7.68 13.18 10.64
C GLY A 150 6.40 12.85 9.88
N LEU A 151 5.88 11.62 9.96
CA LEU A 151 4.54 11.31 9.45
C LEU A 151 3.49 12.06 10.27
N SER A 152 3.06 13.21 9.75
CA SER A 152 2.00 14.01 10.37
C SER A 152 0.66 13.29 10.25
N VAL A 153 0.22 12.67 11.34
CA VAL A 153 -1.07 11.95 11.35
C VAL A 153 -2.26 12.86 11.13
N LYS A 154 -2.12 14.14 11.53
CA LYS A 154 -3.12 15.18 11.26
C LYS A 154 -3.36 15.38 9.77
N SER A 155 -2.33 15.17 8.95
CA SER A 155 -2.42 15.25 7.49
C SER A 155 -3.20 14.09 6.87
N PHE A 156 -3.61 13.09 7.66
CA PHE A 156 -4.46 12.00 7.21
C PHE A 156 -5.84 12.01 7.86
N LEU A 157 -6.24 13.12 8.48
CA LEU A 157 -7.59 13.29 8.99
C LEU A 157 -8.44 14.02 7.96
N ASP A 158 -9.72 13.64 7.87
CA ASP A 158 -10.68 14.41 7.08
C ASP A 158 -11.03 15.75 7.74
N ALA A 159 -11.89 16.53 7.09
CA ALA A 159 -12.31 17.85 7.58
C ALA A 159 -12.95 17.80 8.99
N ASP A 160 -13.55 16.67 9.35
CA ASP A 160 -14.17 16.41 10.64
C ASP A 160 -13.19 15.83 11.67
N LYS A 161 -11.89 15.80 11.32
CA LYS A 161 -10.79 15.25 12.12
C LYS A 161 -10.90 13.74 12.36
N ASN A 162 -11.61 13.02 11.50
CA ASN A 162 -11.72 11.57 11.55
C ASN A 162 -10.71 10.91 10.62
N PHE A 163 -10.21 9.74 11.02
CA PHE A 163 -9.33 8.97 10.16
C PHE A 163 -10.14 8.25 9.06
N PRO A 164 -9.71 8.32 7.77
CA PRO A 164 -10.32 7.60 6.67
C PRO A 164 -10.37 6.09 6.90
N SER A 165 -11.56 5.57 7.19
CA SER A 165 -11.79 4.15 7.48
C SER A 165 -11.53 3.24 6.28
N THR A 166 -11.48 3.77 5.05
CA THR A 166 -11.21 3.02 3.83
C THR A 166 -10.03 3.59 3.05
N LEU A 167 -9.36 2.73 2.27
CA LEU A 167 -8.33 3.14 1.32
C LEU A 167 -8.85 4.15 0.30
N ARG A 168 -10.10 4.01 -0.17
CA ARG A 168 -10.71 4.95 -1.11
C ARG A 168 -10.78 6.36 -0.48
N SER A 169 -11.22 6.45 0.77
CA SER A 169 -11.31 7.72 1.50
C SER A 169 -9.93 8.34 1.72
N LEU A 170 -8.90 7.52 1.99
CA LEU A 170 -7.51 8.00 2.12
C LEU A 170 -6.95 8.51 0.77
N GLN A 171 -7.18 7.78 -0.32
CA GLN A 171 -6.78 8.23 -1.65
C GLN A 171 -7.46 9.53 -2.03
N ARG A 172 -8.73 9.71 -1.65
CA ARG A 172 -9.46 10.98 -1.87
C ARG A 172 -8.80 12.14 -1.13
N LEU A 173 -8.32 11.92 0.10
CA LEU A 173 -7.58 12.94 0.85
C LEU A 173 -6.30 13.33 0.10
N VAL A 174 -5.48 12.36 -0.29
CA VAL A 174 -4.26 12.60 -1.08
C VAL A 174 -4.57 13.31 -2.39
N MET A 175 -5.65 12.93 -3.08
CA MET A 175 -6.10 13.60 -4.28
C MET A 175 -6.50 15.05 -4.03
N ARG A 176 -7.18 15.38 -2.93
CA ARG A 176 -7.49 16.79 -2.63
C ARG A 176 -6.23 17.63 -2.46
N GLU A 177 -5.26 17.11 -1.72
CA GLU A 177 -3.96 17.78 -1.58
C GLU A 177 -3.29 18.01 -2.94
N LEU A 178 -3.35 17.02 -3.85
CA LEU A 178 -2.81 17.13 -5.22
C LEU A 178 -3.47 18.22 -6.08
N LEU A 179 -4.69 18.65 -5.76
CA LEU A 179 -5.48 19.57 -6.60
C LEU A 179 -5.60 20.96 -6.02
N ASP A 180 -5.71 21.02 -4.70
CA ASP A 180 -5.85 22.27 -3.97
C ASP A 180 -4.47 22.83 -3.59
N GLY A 181 -3.44 21.97 -3.58
CA GLY A 181 -2.08 22.32 -3.18
C GLY A 181 -1.19 22.80 -4.33
N ASP A 182 -0.10 23.48 -3.95
CA ASP A 182 1.03 23.75 -4.85
C ASP A 182 1.72 22.43 -5.23
N ALA A 183 1.88 22.17 -6.53
CA ALA A 183 2.38 20.89 -7.05
C ALA A 183 3.74 20.50 -6.45
N TYR A 184 4.68 21.45 -6.39
CA TYR A 184 5.99 21.24 -5.77
C TYR A 184 5.86 20.93 -4.27
N GLY A 185 5.06 21.70 -3.54
CA GLY A 185 4.76 21.47 -2.12
C GLY A 185 4.11 20.11 -1.85
N VAL A 186 3.21 19.65 -2.72
CA VAL A 186 2.64 18.30 -2.66
C VAL A 186 3.71 17.24 -2.88
N GLY A 187 4.63 17.48 -3.82
CA GLY A 187 5.83 16.66 -4.01
C GLY A 187 6.65 16.52 -2.73
N ARG A 188 6.96 17.65 -2.08
CA ARG A 188 7.66 17.67 -0.79
C ARG A 188 6.91 16.88 0.29
N TRP A 189 5.59 17.02 0.34
CA TRP A 189 4.75 16.29 1.29
C TRP A 189 4.75 14.77 1.04
N LEU A 190 4.62 14.33 -0.22
CA LEU A 190 4.74 12.91 -0.60
C LEU A 190 6.14 12.35 -0.26
N GLY A 191 7.19 13.13 -0.53
CA GLY A 191 8.56 12.83 -0.12
C GLY A 191 8.66 12.66 1.40
N GLY A 192 8.02 13.55 2.17
CA GLY A 192 7.98 13.47 3.64
C GLY A 192 7.30 12.19 4.15
N ILE A 193 6.19 11.78 3.53
CA ILE A 193 5.52 10.50 3.84
C ILE A 193 6.45 9.32 3.56
N ALA A 194 7.09 9.31 2.39
CA ALA A 194 7.98 8.23 2.01
C ALA A 194 9.24 8.16 2.87
N ARG A 195 9.82 9.32 3.22
CA ARG A 195 10.94 9.45 4.16
C ARG A 195 10.62 8.82 5.51
N ALA A 196 9.39 8.95 5.99
CA ALA A 196 9.01 8.41 7.29
C ALA A 196 9.27 6.90 7.40
N PHE A 197 9.29 6.16 6.28
CA PHE A 197 9.65 4.75 6.23
C PHE A 197 11.14 4.47 6.50
N GLY A 198 12.00 5.50 6.55
CA GLY A 198 13.40 5.41 6.97
C GLY A 198 14.41 5.15 5.84
N ILE A 199 15.69 5.38 6.13
CA ILE A 199 16.83 5.32 5.17
C ILE A 199 16.96 3.96 4.46
N GLY A 200 16.48 2.88 5.07
CA GLY A 200 16.52 1.54 4.49
C GLY A 200 15.35 1.20 3.56
N ALA A 201 14.35 2.09 3.45
CA ALA A 201 13.19 1.89 2.59
C ALA A 201 13.45 2.41 1.16
N PRO A 202 12.76 1.85 0.15
CA PRO A 202 12.75 2.37 -1.22
C PRO A 202 11.87 3.62 -1.29
N PHE A 203 12.30 4.72 -0.66
CA PHE A 203 11.46 5.91 -0.43
C PHE A 203 11.05 6.61 -1.74
N TYR A 204 11.90 6.65 -2.77
CA TYR A 204 11.49 7.13 -4.09
C TYR A 204 10.32 6.29 -4.64
N GLU A 205 10.49 4.96 -4.67
CA GLU A 205 9.45 4.06 -5.17
C GLU A 205 8.17 4.14 -4.33
N ILE A 206 8.26 4.38 -3.03
CA ILE A 206 7.09 4.59 -2.18
C ILE A 206 6.34 5.84 -2.60
N ALA A 207 7.01 6.99 -2.73
CA ALA A 207 6.39 8.26 -3.10
C ALA A 207 5.70 8.15 -4.47
N HIS A 208 6.41 7.66 -5.49
CA HIS A 208 5.84 7.45 -6.83
C HIS A 208 4.68 6.45 -6.83
N ASN A 209 4.76 5.37 -6.04
CA ASN A 209 3.66 4.42 -5.98
C ASN A 209 2.43 5.02 -5.28
N ILE A 210 2.59 5.89 -4.27
CA ILE A 210 1.47 6.63 -3.67
C ILE A 210 0.84 7.54 -4.72
N LEU A 211 1.65 8.35 -5.42
CA LEU A 211 1.19 9.25 -6.47
C LEU A 211 0.44 8.50 -7.59
N SER A 212 1.10 7.50 -8.18
CA SER A 212 0.54 6.67 -9.25
C SER A 212 -0.76 5.98 -8.82
N ASP A 213 -0.83 5.52 -7.57
CA ASP A 213 -2.02 4.86 -7.06
C ASP A 213 -3.23 5.78 -6.94
N CYS A 214 -3.01 7.06 -6.65
CA CYS A 214 -4.03 8.11 -6.65
C CYS A 214 -4.41 8.53 -8.08
N LEU A 215 -3.42 8.67 -8.97
CA LEU A 215 -3.60 9.12 -10.36
C LEU A 215 -4.18 8.05 -11.31
N LYS A 216 -4.13 6.76 -10.97
CA LYS A 216 -4.69 5.64 -11.78
C LYS A 216 -6.20 5.72 -12.10
N ARG A 217 -6.87 6.78 -11.64
CA ARG A 217 -8.28 7.07 -11.87
C ARG A 217 -8.54 8.22 -12.85
N PHE A 218 -7.55 8.56 -13.69
CA PHE A 218 -7.81 9.44 -14.83
C PHE A 218 -9.00 8.91 -15.64
N SER A 219 -9.97 9.80 -15.85
CA SER A 219 -11.13 9.53 -16.68
C SER A 219 -10.83 9.76 -18.15
N CYS A 220 -9.97 10.73 -18.46
CA CYS A 220 -9.42 10.96 -19.80
C CYS A 220 -8.08 11.71 -19.71
N ILE A 221 -7.26 11.57 -20.75
CA ILE A 221 -6.03 12.32 -20.95
C ILE A 221 -6.22 13.10 -22.24
N ASP A 222 -6.07 14.43 -22.16
CA ASP A 222 -5.95 15.31 -23.31
C ASP A 222 -4.47 15.40 -23.67
N GLU A 223 -4.07 14.68 -24.71
CA GLU A 223 -2.67 14.62 -25.16
C GLU A 223 -2.20 15.94 -25.77
N ASP A 224 -3.11 16.70 -26.40
CA ASP A 224 -2.79 17.96 -27.06
C ASP A 224 -2.46 19.05 -26.03
N HIS A 225 -3.16 19.05 -24.90
CA HIS A 225 -2.95 19.99 -23.80
C HIS A 225 -2.10 19.41 -22.65
N GLN A 226 -1.63 18.16 -22.80
CA GLN A 226 -0.89 17.41 -21.76
C GLN A 226 -1.58 17.47 -20.39
N TYR A 227 -2.90 17.26 -20.40
CA TYR A 227 -3.77 17.46 -19.24
C TYR A 227 -4.51 16.18 -18.88
N GLY A 228 -4.38 15.73 -17.64
CA GLY A 228 -5.11 14.56 -17.14
C GLY A 228 -6.35 15.00 -16.37
N TYR A 229 -7.54 14.61 -16.83
CA TYR A 229 -8.79 14.83 -16.09
C TYR A 229 -9.11 13.65 -15.18
N PHE A 230 -9.65 13.94 -14.01
CA PHE A 230 -10.19 12.91 -13.13
C PHE A 230 -11.62 13.25 -12.71
N HIS A 231 -12.42 12.20 -12.63
CA HIS A 231 -13.75 12.23 -12.02
C HIS A 231 -13.79 11.20 -10.89
N TRP A 232 -13.84 11.69 -9.67
CA TRP A 232 -14.07 10.85 -8.51
C TRP A 232 -15.56 10.75 -8.26
N VAL A 233 -16.09 9.54 -8.41
CA VAL A 233 -17.48 9.24 -8.07
C VAL A 233 -17.57 8.49 -6.74
N ASP A 234 -18.58 8.82 -5.94
CA ASP A 234 -18.95 8.04 -4.76
C ASP A 234 -19.44 6.64 -5.15
N ASP A 235 -19.79 5.83 -4.14
CA ASP A 235 -20.32 4.48 -4.36
C ASP A 235 -21.74 4.48 -4.96
N TYR A 236 -22.37 5.65 -5.09
CA TYR A 236 -23.68 5.86 -5.73
C TYR A 236 -23.58 6.47 -7.14
N GLY A 237 -22.37 6.76 -7.63
CA GLY A 237 -22.12 7.36 -8.94
C GLY A 237 -22.19 8.88 -8.99
N ASN A 238 -22.33 9.57 -7.85
CA ASN A 238 -22.30 11.03 -7.80
C ASN A 238 -20.87 11.55 -7.88
N VAL A 239 -20.64 12.60 -8.65
CA VAL A 239 -19.32 13.26 -8.73
C VAL A 239 -19.02 13.96 -7.41
N GLU A 240 -18.02 13.48 -6.68
CA GLU A 240 -17.53 14.06 -5.42
C GLU A 240 -16.36 15.02 -5.63
N LEU A 241 -15.51 14.75 -6.62
CA LEU A 241 -14.32 15.52 -6.91
C LEU A 241 -14.07 15.49 -8.41
N CYS A 242 -13.90 16.66 -9.01
CA CYS A 242 -13.52 16.80 -10.42
C CYS A 242 -12.42 17.84 -10.55
N GLY A 243 -11.59 17.65 -11.56
CA GLY A 243 -10.52 18.57 -11.90
C GLY A 243 -9.56 17.91 -12.87
N GLY A 244 -8.36 18.47 -12.96
CA GLY A 244 -7.28 17.81 -13.65
C GLY A 244 -5.92 18.27 -13.18
N ILE A 245 -4.90 17.67 -13.76
CA ILE A 245 -3.50 17.96 -13.47
C ILE A 245 -2.77 18.12 -14.79
N GLU A 246 -2.02 19.20 -14.91
CA GLU A 246 -1.12 19.42 -16.03
C GLU A 246 0.11 18.53 -15.91
N PHE A 247 0.68 18.11 -17.03
CA PHE A 247 1.95 17.38 -17.04
C PHE A 247 3.08 18.17 -16.37
N ALA A 248 3.08 19.51 -16.48
CA ALA A 248 4.01 20.38 -15.77
C ALA A 248 3.89 20.21 -14.25
N SER A 249 2.66 20.16 -13.70
CA SER A 249 2.43 19.91 -12.28
C SER A 249 2.94 18.54 -11.84
N ILE A 250 2.89 17.52 -12.70
CA ILE A 250 3.51 16.21 -12.41
C ILE A 250 5.03 16.36 -12.28
N CYS A 251 5.67 17.14 -13.16
CA CYS A 251 7.10 17.41 -13.07
C CYS A 251 7.46 18.17 -11.79
N ASP A 252 6.68 19.19 -11.42
CA ASP A 252 6.88 19.94 -10.17
C ASP A 252 6.73 19.05 -8.93
N ILE A 253 5.77 18.11 -8.94
CA ILE A 253 5.63 17.10 -7.88
C ILE A 253 6.91 16.23 -7.79
N GLU A 254 7.44 15.79 -8.92
CA GLU A 254 8.66 14.96 -8.95
C GLU A 254 9.89 15.73 -8.46
N ASP A 255 10.02 17.00 -8.83
CA ASP A 255 11.08 17.88 -8.32
C ASP A 255 10.93 18.11 -6.81
N GLY A 256 9.71 18.31 -6.32
CA GLY A 256 9.43 18.40 -4.89
C GLY A 256 9.77 17.12 -4.13
N ILE A 257 9.44 15.95 -4.67
CA ILE A 257 9.81 14.65 -4.08
C ILE A 257 11.34 14.56 -3.96
N LYS A 258 12.05 14.85 -5.06
CA LYS A 258 13.50 14.78 -5.12
C LYS A 258 14.16 15.75 -4.13
N ASP A 259 13.72 17.00 -4.10
CA ASP A 259 14.27 18.02 -3.22
C ASP A 259 14.07 17.69 -1.74
N GLU A 260 12.94 17.07 -1.36
CA GLU A 260 12.73 16.60 0.01
C GLU A 260 13.75 15.53 0.40
N PHE A 261 14.10 14.64 -0.53
CA PHE A 261 15.09 13.60 -0.29
C PHE A 261 16.52 14.14 -0.28
N ASP A 262 16.88 15.01 -1.22
CA ASP A 262 18.20 15.65 -1.25
C ASP A 262 18.42 16.47 0.03
N SER A 263 17.41 17.25 0.45
CA SER A 263 17.42 18.00 1.71
C SER A 263 17.60 17.08 2.94
N TRP A 264 16.94 15.92 2.93
CA TRP A 264 17.01 14.97 4.04
C TRP A 264 18.35 14.24 4.11
N LEU A 265 18.92 13.89 2.95
CA LEU A 265 20.19 13.16 2.85
C LEU A 265 21.41 14.08 2.92
N GLY A 266 21.20 15.41 2.83
CA GLY A 266 22.27 16.40 2.82
C GLY A 266 23.08 16.39 1.53
N LEU A 267 22.41 16.15 0.40
CA LEU A 267 22.99 16.09 -0.95
C LEU A 267 22.93 17.45 -1.68
#